data_AF-A0A834AYY0-F1
#
_entry.id   AF-A0A834AYY0-F1
#
_cell.length_a   1.000
_cell.length_b   1.000
_cell.length_c   1.000
_cell.angle_alpha   90.00
_cell.angle_beta   90.00
_cell.angle_gamma   90.00
#
_symmetry.space_group_name_H-M   'P 1'
#
loop_
_entity.id
_entity.type
_entity.pdbx_description
1 polymer ?
#
loop_
_entity_poly.entity_id
_entity_poly.type
_entity_poly.pdbx_seq_one_letter_code
_entity_poly.pdbx_strand_id
1 'polypeptide(L)'
;MPICLPDRPPEEGAMVIVSGWGKQFLQRFPETLMEIEIPIVDHHTCQKAYAPTKRNVTKDMICAGDKEGGKDACAGDSGGPMVTLDKERGHWYLVGIVSWGDNCGRKDRYGIYSYVYSNMNWIQRVTSMSN
;
A
#
# COMPACT_ATOMS: atom_id res chain seq x y z
N MET A 1 -0.63 16.98 12.35
CA MET A 1 0.13 15.92 13.06
C MET A 1 0.75 15.00 12.01
N PRO A 2 1.99 14.52 12.20
CA PRO A 2 2.63 13.59 11.26
C PRO A 2 2.12 12.15 11.46
N ILE A 3 2.32 11.32 10.44
CA ILE A 3 2.19 9.85 10.54
C ILE A 3 3.50 9.27 11.09
N CYS A 4 3.44 8.18 11.86
CA CYS A 4 4.64 7.50 12.35
C CYS A 4 5.32 6.69 11.24
N LEU A 5 6.63 6.53 11.35
CA LEU A 5 7.40 5.59 10.53
C LEU A 5 7.29 4.15 11.08
N PRO A 6 7.47 3.12 10.27
CA PRO A 6 7.43 1.73 10.74
C PRO A 6 8.74 1.36 11.47
N ASP A 7 8.64 0.81 12.68
CA ASP A 7 9.81 0.31 13.44
C ASP A 7 10.10 -1.17 13.19
N ARG A 8 9.13 -1.92 12.64
CA ARG A 8 9.22 -3.33 12.29
C ARG A 8 8.49 -3.60 10.97
N PRO A 9 8.81 -4.70 10.26
CA PRO A 9 8.00 -5.16 9.15
C PRO A 9 6.55 -5.38 9.58
N PRO A 10 5.54 -5.08 8.74
CA PRO A 10 4.17 -5.45 9.01
C PRO A 10 3.99 -6.96 8.87
N GLU A 11 2.99 -7.51 9.55
CA GLU A 11 2.65 -8.92 9.44
C GLU A 11 1.91 -9.21 8.13
N GLU A 12 2.13 -10.40 7.56
CA GLU A 12 1.35 -10.87 6.41
C GLU A 12 -0.13 -11.00 6.80
N GLY A 13 -1.04 -10.56 5.93
CA GLY A 13 -2.47 -10.54 6.21
C GLY A 13 -2.92 -9.42 7.15
N ALA A 14 -2.03 -8.59 7.67
CA ALA A 14 -2.43 -7.42 8.45
C ALA A 14 -3.31 -6.48 7.61
N MET A 15 -4.40 -5.98 8.21
CA MET A 15 -5.28 -5.03 7.55
C MET A 15 -4.62 -3.64 7.50
N VAL A 16 -4.67 -3.03 6.32
CA VAL A 16 -4.17 -1.68 6.06
C VAL A 16 -5.29 -0.83 5.48
N ILE A 17 -5.23 0.47 5.78
CA ILE A 17 -6.10 1.48 5.18
C ILE A 17 -5.31 2.21 4.11
N VAL A 18 -5.88 2.30 2.91
CA VAL A 18 -5.37 3.10 1.80
C VAL A 18 -6.37 4.20 1.50
N SER A 19 -5.91 5.44 1.45
CA SER A 19 -6.78 6.61 1.25
C SER A 19 -6.34 7.46 0.07
N GLY A 20 -7.30 8.07 -0.63
CA GLY A 20 -7.02 8.96 -1.75
C GLY A 20 -8.25 9.55 -2.42
N TRP A 21 -8.01 10.43 -3.40
CA TRP A 21 -9.04 11.10 -4.22
C TRP A 21 -9.00 10.62 -5.68
N GLY A 22 -8.33 9.51 -5.97
CA GLY A 22 -8.24 8.95 -7.29
C GLY A 22 -9.57 8.47 -7.84
N LYS A 23 -9.54 8.06 -9.10
CA LYS A 23 -10.73 7.62 -9.82
C LYS A 23 -11.34 6.38 -9.20
N GLN A 24 -12.67 6.37 -9.07
CA GLN A 24 -13.44 5.21 -8.67
C GLN A 24 -13.78 4.31 -9.88
N PHE A 25 -14.49 3.20 -9.65
CA PHE A 25 -14.91 2.21 -10.66
C PHE A 25 -15.56 2.82 -11.91
N LEU A 26 -16.32 3.91 -11.78
CA LEU A 26 -16.98 4.62 -12.91
C LEU A 26 -16.11 5.74 -13.52
N GLN A 27 -14.81 5.75 -13.28
CA GLN A 27 -13.86 6.78 -13.74
C GLN A 27 -14.18 8.20 -13.26
N ARG A 28 -14.97 8.33 -12.17
CA ARG A 28 -15.32 9.59 -11.54
C ARG A 28 -14.38 9.88 -10.38
N PHE A 29 -14.08 11.16 -10.19
CA PHE A 29 -13.38 11.64 -9.00
C PHE A 29 -14.39 11.86 -7.87
N PRO A 30 -14.08 11.45 -6.64
CA PRO A 30 -14.94 11.68 -5.49
C PRO A 30 -14.87 13.14 -5.02
N GLU A 31 -15.95 13.64 -4.43
CA GLU A 31 -15.98 14.97 -3.79
C GLU A 31 -15.28 14.96 -2.43
N THR A 32 -15.21 13.80 -1.78
CA THR A 32 -14.60 13.59 -0.47
C THR A 32 -13.43 12.62 -0.56
N LEU A 33 -12.56 12.62 0.46
CA LEU A 33 -11.52 11.60 0.59
C LEU A 33 -12.18 10.23 0.69
N MET A 34 -11.64 9.25 -0.03
CA MET A 34 -12.08 7.85 0.02
C MET A 34 -11.02 7.01 0.71
N GLU A 35 -11.44 5.89 1.28
CA GLU A 35 -10.54 4.90 1.86
C GLU A 35 -11.04 3.49 1.62
N ILE A 36 -10.10 2.55 1.59
CA ILE A 36 -10.35 1.11 1.56
C ILE A 36 -9.54 0.42 2.65
N GLU A 37 -10.13 -0.59 3.26
CA GLU A 37 -9.44 -1.51 4.15
C GLU A 37 -9.22 -2.84 3.42
N ILE A 38 -7.96 -3.24 3.28
CA ILE A 38 -7.49 -4.41 2.52
C ILE A 38 -6.35 -5.13 3.25
N PRO A 39 -6.18 -6.45 3.06
CA PRO A 39 -5.09 -7.19 3.70
C PRO A 39 -3.77 -7.02 2.95
N ILE A 40 -2.65 -7.05 3.68
CA ILE A 40 -1.31 -7.24 3.11
C ILE A 40 -1.20 -8.64 2.53
N VAL A 41 -0.61 -8.73 1.34
CA VAL A 41 -0.39 -9.99 0.61
C VAL A 41 1.08 -10.37 0.71
N ASP A 42 1.35 -11.66 0.95
CA ASP A 42 2.71 -12.17 1.00
C ASP A 42 3.46 -11.90 -0.31
N HIS A 43 4.74 -11.55 -0.18
CA HIS A 43 5.53 -11.05 -1.31
C HIS A 43 5.63 -12.08 -2.45
N HIS A 44 5.70 -13.36 -2.10
CA HIS A 44 5.88 -14.45 -3.06
C HIS A 44 4.60 -14.75 -3.86
N THR A 45 3.43 -14.74 -3.23
CA THR A 45 2.13 -14.81 -3.90
C THR A 45 1.93 -13.62 -4.82
N CYS A 46 2.32 -12.41 -4.37
CA CYS A 46 2.26 -11.23 -5.21
C CYS A 46 3.17 -11.35 -6.45
N GLN A 47 4.42 -11.79 -6.27
CA GLN A 47 5.32 -12.07 -7.40
C GLN A 47 4.74 -13.09 -8.37
N LYS A 48 4.17 -14.18 -7.86
CA LYS A 48 3.52 -15.21 -8.70
C LYS A 48 2.34 -14.66 -9.49
N ALA A 49 1.52 -13.79 -8.90
CA ALA A 49 0.41 -13.16 -9.59
C ALA A 49 0.90 -12.29 -10.77
N TYR A 50 2.03 -11.60 -10.61
CA TYR A 50 2.59 -10.72 -11.64
C TYR A 50 3.57 -11.40 -12.62
N ALA A 51 4.06 -12.62 -12.34
CA ALA A 51 4.97 -13.34 -13.23
C ALA A 51 4.48 -13.47 -14.70
N PRO A 52 3.18 -13.70 -14.99
CA PRO A 52 2.67 -13.76 -16.37
C PRO A 52 2.73 -12.42 -17.12
N THR A 53 2.81 -11.27 -16.43
CA THR A 53 2.81 -9.94 -17.06
C THR A 53 4.21 -9.42 -17.36
N LYS A 54 5.26 -10.22 -17.08
CA LYS A 54 6.68 -9.82 -17.18
C LYS A 54 7.05 -8.61 -16.31
N ARG A 55 6.22 -8.27 -15.31
CA ARG A 55 6.53 -7.25 -14.31
C ARG A 55 7.14 -7.93 -13.08
N ASN A 56 8.26 -7.39 -12.62
CA ASN A 56 8.94 -7.90 -11.44
C ASN A 56 8.51 -7.11 -10.21
N VAL A 57 8.14 -7.81 -9.13
CA VAL A 57 7.86 -7.21 -7.83
C VAL A 57 9.12 -7.36 -6.99
N THR A 58 9.80 -6.24 -6.72
CA THR A 58 11.11 -6.19 -6.04
C THR A 58 10.95 -6.04 -4.53
N LYS A 59 12.00 -6.32 -3.75
CA LYS A 59 11.95 -6.36 -2.27
C LYS A 59 11.56 -5.03 -1.61
N ASP A 60 11.74 -3.91 -2.31
CA ASP A 60 11.31 -2.57 -1.92
C ASP A 60 9.84 -2.28 -2.23
N MET A 61 9.09 -3.29 -2.69
CA MET A 61 7.66 -3.24 -2.96
C MET A 61 6.88 -4.14 -2.00
N ILE A 62 5.71 -3.67 -1.57
CA ILE A 62 4.75 -4.41 -0.76
C ILE A 62 3.40 -4.43 -1.48
N CYS A 63 2.65 -5.51 -1.29
CA CYS A 63 1.38 -5.75 -1.98
C CYS A 63 0.23 -5.79 -0.99
N ALA A 64 -0.92 -5.27 -1.40
CA ALA A 64 -2.15 -5.36 -0.62
C ALA A 64 -3.36 -5.50 -1.55
N GLY A 65 -4.41 -6.14 -1.05
CA GLY A 65 -5.66 -6.34 -1.78
C GLY A 65 -6.19 -7.77 -1.65
N ASP A 66 -7.48 -7.91 -1.92
CA ASP A 66 -8.15 -9.21 -1.93
C ASP A 66 -7.89 -9.95 -3.23
N LYS A 67 -7.77 -11.29 -3.15
CA LYS A 67 -7.61 -12.13 -4.35
C LYS A 67 -8.76 -11.97 -5.35
N GLU A 68 -9.96 -11.72 -4.86
CA GLU A 68 -11.15 -11.50 -5.69
C GLU A 68 -11.12 -10.16 -6.43
N GLY A 69 -10.23 -9.23 -6.04
CA GLY A 69 -10.15 -7.88 -6.56
C GLY A 69 -11.18 -6.94 -5.93
N GLY A 70 -11.69 -5.99 -6.71
CA GLY A 70 -12.69 -5.01 -6.26
C GLY A 70 -12.08 -3.80 -5.56
N LYS A 71 -11.56 -3.98 -4.33
CA LYS A 71 -10.94 -2.90 -3.55
C LYS A 71 -9.49 -2.69 -3.97
N ASP A 72 -9.18 -1.53 -4.54
CA ASP A 72 -7.82 -1.18 -4.97
C ASP A 72 -7.67 0.34 -5.10
N ALA A 73 -6.42 0.82 -5.03
CA ALA A 73 -6.09 2.19 -5.39
C ALA A 73 -6.10 2.35 -6.92
N CYS A 74 -6.36 3.56 -7.42
CA CYS A 74 -6.51 3.80 -8.84
C CYS A 74 -5.79 5.06 -9.33
N ALA A 75 -6.05 5.44 -10.59
CA ALA A 75 -5.44 6.60 -11.20
C ALA A 75 -5.76 7.87 -10.40
N GLY A 76 -4.73 8.56 -9.92
CA GLY A 76 -4.85 9.74 -9.05
C GLY A 76 -4.55 9.48 -7.58
N ASP A 77 -4.39 8.21 -7.17
CA ASP A 77 -4.02 7.86 -5.79
C ASP A 77 -2.50 7.72 -5.57
N SER A 78 -1.68 7.81 -6.62
CA SER A 78 -0.23 7.66 -6.54
C SER A 78 0.39 8.62 -5.52
N GLY A 79 1.25 8.10 -4.64
CA GLY A 79 1.80 8.85 -3.51
C GLY A 79 0.91 8.83 -2.26
N GLY A 80 -0.31 8.31 -2.34
CA GLY A 80 -1.24 8.18 -1.23
C GLY A 80 -0.75 7.22 -0.14
N PRO A 81 -1.19 7.41 1.11
CA PRO A 81 -0.73 6.63 2.25
C PRO A 81 -1.40 5.24 2.30
N MET A 82 -0.60 4.23 2.67
CA MET A 82 -1.08 2.94 3.17
C MET A 82 -0.67 2.82 4.63
N VAL A 83 -1.62 2.83 5.56
CA VAL A 83 -1.37 2.90 7.00
C VAL A 83 -1.99 1.73 7.76
N THR A 84 -1.47 1.45 8.95
CA THR A 84 -2.11 0.53 9.90
C THR A 84 -1.89 0.99 11.34
N LEU A 85 -2.65 0.43 12.26
CA LEU A 85 -2.61 0.74 13.69
C LEU A 85 -1.68 -0.26 14.39
N ASP A 86 -0.61 0.25 15.03
CA ASP A 86 0.12 -0.55 16.01
C ASP A 86 -0.76 -0.68 17.26
N LYS A 87 -1.33 -1.88 17.46
CA LYS A 87 -2.25 -2.14 18.57
C LYS A 87 -1.57 -2.13 19.94
N GLU A 88 -0.26 -2.36 20.00
CA GLU A 88 0.50 -2.36 21.26
C GLU A 88 0.80 -0.93 21.71
N ARG A 89 1.11 -0.04 20.76
CA ARG A 89 1.51 1.35 21.01
C ARG A 89 0.40 2.37 20.85
N GLY A 90 -0.69 2.01 20.17
CA GLY A 90 -1.84 2.86 19.93
C GLY A 90 -1.61 3.97 18.90
N HIS A 91 -0.63 3.84 18.00
CA HIS A 91 -0.34 4.83 16.96
C HIS A 91 -0.54 4.29 15.54
N TRP A 92 -0.83 5.19 14.61
CA TRP A 92 -0.88 4.87 13.18
C TRP A 92 0.50 5.07 12.56
N TYR A 93 0.92 4.12 11.73
CA TYR A 93 2.19 4.21 11.02
C TYR A 93 2.04 3.93 9.52
N LEU A 94 2.97 4.49 8.74
CA LEU A 94 2.99 4.39 7.29
C LEU A 94 3.67 3.10 6.84
N VAL A 95 2.89 2.16 6.32
CA VAL A 95 3.36 0.86 5.81
C VAL A 95 3.93 1.00 4.40
N GLY A 96 3.23 1.75 3.55
CA GLY A 96 3.61 1.92 2.15
C GLY A 96 3.01 3.15 1.49
N ILE A 97 3.41 3.36 0.25
CA ILE A 97 3.01 4.50 -0.58
C ILE A 97 2.46 3.95 -1.89
N VAL A 98 1.26 4.37 -2.30
CA VAL A 98 0.61 3.92 -3.56
C VAL A 98 1.57 4.13 -4.73
N SER A 99 1.87 3.07 -5.47
CA SER A 99 2.85 3.10 -6.56
C SER A 99 2.23 2.72 -7.90
N TRP A 100 1.85 1.46 -8.09
CA TRP A 100 1.33 0.97 -9.37
C TRP A 100 0.42 -0.25 -9.22
N GLY A 101 -0.26 -0.61 -10.31
CA GLY A 101 -1.12 -1.80 -10.42
C GLY A 101 -1.36 -2.19 -11.87
N ASP A 102 -2.14 -3.25 -12.10
CA ASP A 102 -2.59 -3.70 -13.43
C ASP A 102 -4.12 -3.62 -13.53
N ASN A 103 -4.60 -2.41 -13.82
CA ASN A 103 -6.01 -2.01 -13.76
C ASN A 103 -6.62 -2.13 -12.35
N CYS A 104 -7.39 -1.13 -11.98
CA CYS A 104 -7.89 -1.00 -10.62
C CYS A 104 -8.92 -2.09 -10.29
N GLY A 105 -8.70 -2.83 -9.20
CA GLY A 105 -9.68 -3.79 -8.67
C GLY A 105 -9.82 -5.08 -9.48
N ARG A 106 -8.79 -5.45 -10.25
CA ARG A 106 -8.83 -6.65 -11.08
C ARG A 106 -8.65 -7.93 -10.23
N LYS A 107 -9.43 -8.97 -10.55
CA LYS A 107 -9.29 -10.29 -9.93
C LYS A 107 -7.89 -10.88 -10.17
N ASP A 108 -7.35 -11.57 -9.17
CA ASP A 108 -6.00 -12.16 -9.16
C ASP A 108 -4.87 -11.13 -9.44
N ARG A 109 -5.12 -9.87 -9.08
CA ARG A 109 -4.16 -8.76 -9.12
C ARG A 109 -4.23 -7.98 -7.80
N TYR A 110 -3.08 -7.52 -7.35
CA TYR A 110 -2.92 -6.80 -6.10
C TYR A 110 -2.36 -5.40 -6.36
N GLY A 111 -2.74 -4.43 -5.54
CA GLY A 111 -2.13 -3.11 -5.56
C GLY A 111 -0.67 -3.21 -5.12
N ILE A 112 0.22 -2.47 -5.79
CA ILE A 112 1.65 -2.41 -5.46
C ILE A 112 1.98 -1.05 -4.86
N TYR A 113 2.66 -1.10 -3.73
CA TYR A 113 3.04 0.04 -2.92
C TYR A 113 4.55 0.04 -2.73
N SER A 114 5.17 1.21 -2.66
CA SER A 114 6.56 1.33 -2.20
C SER A 114 6.60 0.97 -0.73
N TYR A 115 7.49 0.05 -0.36
CA TYR A 115 7.59 -0.46 1.01
C TYR A 115 8.46 0.48 1.86
N VAL A 116 7.82 1.20 2.79
CA VAL A 116 8.49 2.23 3.59
C VAL A 116 9.59 1.63 4.45
N TYR A 117 9.33 0.49 5.10
CA TYR A 117 10.31 -0.18 5.95
C TYR A 117 11.62 -0.51 5.21
N SER A 118 11.53 -0.94 3.94
CA SER A 118 12.71 -1.23 3.12
C SER A 118 13.57 0.01 2.82
N ASN A 119 13.01 1.22 2.93
CA ASN A 119 13.68 2.48 2.59
C ASN A 119 13.92 3.36 3.83
N MET A 120 13.67 2.85 5.03
CA MET A 120 13.78 3.61 6.29
C MET A 120 15.12 4.29 6.50
N ASN A 121 16.22 3.59 6.20
CA ASN A 121 17.58 4.15 6.33
C ASN A 121 17.77 5.42 5.50
N TRP A 122 17.19 5.47 4.29
CA TRP A 122 17.27 6.64 3.43
C TRP A 122 16.35 7.76 3.93
N ILE A 123 15.10 7.42 4.29
CA ILE A 123 14.12 8.39 4.81
C ILE A 123 14.68 9.09 6.06
N GLN A 124 15.17 8.33 7.04
CA GLN A 124 15.73 8.86 8.27
C GLN A 124 16.99 9.70 8.03
N ARG A 125 17.87 9.27 7.11
CA ARG A 125 19.08 10.04 6.75
C ARG A 125 18.75 11.41 6.16
N VAL A 126 17.74 11.49 5.28
CA VAL A 126 17.40 12.72 4.58
C VAL A 126 16.57 13.67 5.45
N THR A 127 15.62 13.12 6.20
CA THR A 127 14.66 13.92 6.98
C THR A 127 15.09 14.18 8.41
N SER A 128 16.04 13.40 8.94
CA SER A 128 16.40 13.36 10.36
C SER A 128 15.22 13.06 11.29
N MET A 129 14.14 12.44 10.78
CA MET A 129 12.98 12.06 11.59
C MET A 129 13.26 10.79 12.40
N SER A 130 12.97 10.85 13.70
CA SER A 130 12.79 9.70 14.58
C SER A 130 11.33 9.67 15.05
N ASN A 131 10.78 8.47 15.27
CA ASN A 131 9.50 8.32 15.95
C ASN A 131 9.57 8.82 17.40
#